data_AF-A0A367YCD0-F1
#
_entry.id   AF-A0A367YCD0-F1
#
_cell.length_a   1.000
_cell.length_b   1.000
_cell.length_c   1.000
_cell.angle_alpha   90.00
_cell.angle_beta   90.00
_cell.angle_gamma   90.00
#
_symmetry.space_group_name_H-M   'P 1'
#
loop_
_entity.id
_entity.type
_entity.pdbx_description
1 polymer ?
#
loop_
_entity_poly.entity_id
_entity_poly.type
_entity_poly.pdbx_seq_one_letter_code
_entity_poly.pdbx_strand_id
1 'polypeptide(L)'
;MISIRYPVLILFVITLIGAGYLGFALIHLPHDKLIHFTTFCILTIEFYFIFDTHYRSLKVLRGVTLAVCTFGGSVSLEIIQHTVNPSRVFDVYDILANILGSLLGLGISVGYMAWRKNTARQERIRYRQLNTQIIGQDDDDDDDDDDEDTEGDTTMETELPNHADTSLSASEDYVNIQLQDVKSPSGNPLHP
;
A
#
# COMPACT_ATOMS: atom_id res chain seq x y z
N MET A 1 9.88 1.74 -4.77
CA MET A 1 10.54 2.56 -3.73
C MET A 1 9.48 2.90 -2.69
N ILE A 2 9.81 2.81 -1.40
CA ILE A 2 8.88 3.16 -0.30
C ILE A 2 9.19 4.60 0.09
N SER A 3 8.20 5.48 -0.03
CA SER A 3 8.33 6.88 0.36
C SER A 3 7.67 7.07 1.72
N ILE A 4 8.20 7.99 2.54
CA ILE A 4 7.66 8.26 3.88
C ILE A 4 6.91 9.59 3.85
N ARG A 5 5.67 9.58 4.36
CA ARG A 5 4.86 10.78 4.54
C ARG A 5 5.24 11.44 5.85
N TYR A 6 6.27 12.28 5.81
CA TYR A 6 6.76 13.04 6.96
C TYR A 6 5.68 13.73 7.83
N PRO A 7 4.64 14.40 7.29
CA PRO A 7 3.62 14.99 8.15
C PRO A 7 2.84 13.96 8.97
N VAL A 8 2.55 12.79 8.39
CA VAL A 8 1.86 11.69 9.08
C VAL A 8 2.79 11.06 10.11
N LEU A 9 4.08 10.90 9.81
CA LEU A 9 5.07 10.42 10.77
C LEU A 9 5.18 11.35 11.99
N ILE A 10 5.21 12.67 11.79
CA ILE A 10 5.26 13.63 12.88
C ILE A 10 4.01 13.52 13.74
N LEU A 11 2.83 13.44 13.12
CA LEU A 11 1.56 13.23 13.82
C LEU A 11 1.60 11.94 14.65
N PHE A 12 2.02 10.83 14.05
CA PHE A 12 2.17 9.54 14.72
C PHE A 12 3.06 9.61 15.96
N VAL A 13 4.21 10.29 15.85
CA VAL A 13 5.13 10.46 16.99
C VAL A 13 4.47 11.28 18.11
N ILE A 14 3.73 12.34 17.77
CA ILE A 14 3.00 13.15 18.75
C ILE A 14 1.92 12.31 19.44
N THR A 15 1.13 11.57 18.67
CA THR A 15 0.09 10.67 19.19
C THR A 15 0.70 9.58 20.08
N LEU A 16 1.85 9.03 19.70
CA LEU A 16 2.57 8.00 20.47
C LEU A 16 3.08 8.54 21.82
N ILE A 17 3.58 9.78 21.85
CA ILE A 17 3.98 10.46 23.10
C ILE A 17 2.75 10.67 23.98
N GLY A 18 1.64 11.14 23.40
CA GLY A 18 0.37 11.31 24.12
C GLY A 18 -0.16 10.01 24.70
N ALA A 19 -0.14 8.94 23.92
CA ALA A 19 -0.52 7.59 24.35
C ALA A 19 0.38 7.06 25.48
N GLY A 20 1.69 7.27 25.37
CA GLY A 20 2.65 6.93 26.42
C GLY A 20 2.35 7.70 27.71
N TYR A 21 2.14 9.01 27.64
CA TYR A 21 1.76 9.80 28.80
C TYR A 21 0.48 9.26 29.44
N LEU A 22 -0.55 8.96 28.64
CA LEU A 22 -1.83 8.46 29.15
C LEU A 22 -1.73 7.08 29.78
N GLY A 23 -0.94 6.18 29.20
CA GLY A 23 -0.76 4.80 29.69
C GLY A 23 0.18 4.68 30.89
N PHE A 24 1.18 5.56 31.03
CA PHE A 24 2.09 5.56 32.17
C PHE A 24 1.65 6.49 33.31
N ALA A 25 0.77 7.47 33.04
CA ALA A 25 0.27 8.34 34.09
C ALA A 25 -0.61 7.55 35.07
N LEU A 26 -0.46 7.83 36.37
CA LEU A 26 -1.32 7.27 37.43
C LEU A 26 -2.69 7.98 37.49
N ILE A 27 -3.34 8.16 36.34
CA ILE A 27 -4.65 8.81 36.24
C ILE A 27 -5.68 7.72 36.03
N HIS A 28 -6.64 7.60 36.94
CA HIS A 28 -7.81 6.75 36.74
C HIS A 28 -8.77 7.44 35.78
N LEU A 29 -8.77 7.00 34.52
CA LEU A 29 -9.70 7.49 33.51
C LEU A 29 -10.97 6.62 33.51
N PRO A 30 -12.16 7.23 33.44
CA PRO A 30 -13.38 6.47 33.20
C PRO A 30 -13.29 5.80 31.82
N HIS A 31 -13.58 4.50 31.75
CA HIS A 31 -13.54 3.69 30.52
C HIS A 31 -12.14 3.43 29.93
N ASP A 32 -11.16 3.02 30.75
CA ASP A 32 -9.78 2.67 30.32
C ASP A 32 -9.75 1.78 29.05
N LYS A 33 -10.63 0.78 28.96
CA LYS A 33 -10.74 -0.13 27.81
C LYS A 33 -11.09 0.59 26.48
N LEU A 34 -11.95 1.61 26.54
CA LEU A 34 -12.28 2.41 25.35
C LEU A 34 -11.11 3.29 24.94
N ILE A 35 -10.32 3.76 25.90
CA ILE A 35 -9.13 4.57 25.63
C ILE A 35 -8.07 3.72 24.95
N HIS A 36 -7.80 2.52 25.46
CA HIS A 36 -6.93 1.53 24.81
C HIS A 36 -7.37 1.25 23.36
N PHE A 37 -8.65 0.89 23.19
CA PHE A 37 -9.25 0.63 21.88
C PHE A 37 -9.09 1.81 20.89
N THR A 38 -9.50 3.02 21.31
CA THR A 38 -9.46 4.21 20.44
C THR A 38 -8.04 4.65 20.14
N THR A 39 -7.14 4.61 21.11
CA THR A 39 -5.74 4.98 20.96
C THR A 39 -5.04 4.04 19.97
N PHE A 40 -5.21 2.72 20.13
CA PHE A 40 -4.64 1.76 19.18
C PHE A 40 -5.26 1.83 17.79
N CYS A 41 -6.54 2.17 17.69
CA CYS A 41 -7.19 2.42 16.40
C CYS A 41 -6.52 3.59 15.67
N ILE A 42 -6.35 4.74 16.35
CA ILE A 42 -5.72 5.93 15.77
C ILE A 42 -4.26 5.66 15.41
N LEU A 43 -3.48 5.09 16.33
CA LEU A 43 -2.07 4.77 16.08
C LEU A 43 -1.89 3.81 14.90
N THR A 44 -2.79 2.83 14.74
CA THR A 44 -2.72 1.89 13.62
C THR A 44 -3.03 2.57 12.29
N ILE A 45 -4.03 3.45 12.27
CA ILE A 45 -4.37 4.26 11.09
C ILE A 45 -3.17 5.13 10.69
N GLU A 46 -2.63 5.89 11.64
CA GLU A 46 -1.48 6.76 11.41
C GLU A 46 -0.29 5.94 10.91
N PHE A 47 0.07 4.84 11.59
CA PHE A 47 1.17 3.96 11.20
C PHE A 47 1.02 3.44 9.76
N TYR A 48 -0.18 3.00 9.38
CA TYR A 48 -0.43 2.52 8.02
C TYR A 48 -0.21 3.63 6.99
N PHE A 49 -0.61 4.86 7.29
CA PHE A 49 -0.48 5.99 6.37
C PHE A 49 0.90 6.69 6.38
N ILE A 50 1.82 6.32 7.28
CA ILE A 50 3.22 6.78 7.25
C ILE A 50 3.88 6.39 5.93
N PHE A 51 3.62 5.17 5.46
CA PHE A 51 4.26 4.63 4.27
C PHE A 51 3.44 4.96 3.02
N ASP A 52 4.03 5.75 2.14
CA ASP A 52 3.54 5.94 0.79
C ASP A 52 4.14 4.83 -0.09
N THR A 53 3.33 3.79 -0.32
CA THR A 53 3.78 2.59 -1.02
C THR A 53 2.98 2.36 -2.29
N HIS A 54 3.64 1.86 -3.34
CA HIS A 54 3.01 1.49 -4.59
C HIS A 54 2.17 0.20 -4.44
N TYR A 55 1.22 -0.01 -5.35
CA TYR A 55 0.17 -1.04 -5.27
C TYR A 55 0.65 -2.44 -4.87
N ARG A 56 1.74 -2.95 -5.47
CA ARG A 56 2.31 -4.28 -5.16
C ARG A 56 2.75 -4.44 -3.71
N SER A 57 3.07 -3.35 -3.01
CA SER A 57 3.58 -3.39 -1.63
C SER A 57 2.49 -3.21 -0.57
N LEU A 58 1.21 -3.08 -0.94
CA LEU A 58 0.11 -2.94 0.02
C LEU A 58 -0.11 -4.24 0.83
N LYS A 59 0.08 -5.42 0.22
CA LYS A 59 -0.01 -6.72 0.91
C LYS A 59 1.05 -6.80 2.03
N VAL A 60 2.29 -6.42 1.71
CA VAL A 60 3.40 -6.36 2.68
C VAL A 60 3.11 -5.35 3.79
N LEU A 61 2.61 -4.16 3.44
CA LEU A 61 2.29 -3.13 4.43
C LEU A 61 1.23 -3.61 5.42
N ARG A 62 0.16 -4.27 4.96
CA ARG A 62 -0.86 -4.87 5.84
C ARG A 62 -0.24 -5.90 6.81
N GLY A 63 0.63 -6.77 6.30
CA GLY A 63 1.33 -7.78 7.12
C GLY A 63 2.23 -7.14 8.18
N VAL A 64 3.00 -6.12 7.81
CA VAL A 64 3.84 -5.36 8.75
C VAL A 64 3.00 -4.63 9.79
N THR A 65 1.91 -3.98 9.39
CA THR A 65 1.00 -3.31 10.34
C THR A 65 0.36 -4.30 11.31
N LEU A 66 -0.07 -5.48 10.86
CA LEU A 66 -0.57 -6.53 11.75
C LEU A 66 0.50 -6.99 12.75
N ALA A 67 1.70 -7.29 12.25
CA ALA A 67 2.80 -7.76 13.10
C ALA A 67 3.20 -6.70 14.15
N VAL A 68 3.35 -5.44 13.73
CA VAL A 68 3.84 -4.36 14.59
C VAL A 68 2.77 -3.78 15.48
N CYS A 69 1.59 -3.43 14.96
CA CYS A 69 0.55 -2.77 15.73
C CYS A 69 -0.31 -3.78 16.50
N THR A 70 -0.81 -4.82 15.82
CA THR A 70 -1.78 -5.75 16.41
C THR A 70 -1.13 -6.75 17.36
N PHE A 71 -0.02 -7.38 16.97
CA PHE A 71 0.65 -8.35 17.84
C PHE A 71 1.71 -7.70 18.73
N GLY A 72 2.70 -7.04 18.11
CA GLY A 72 3.83 -6.44 18.83
C GLY A 72 3.38 -5.36 19.80
N GLY A 73 2.69 -4.34 19.29
CA GLY A 73 2.23 -3.18 20.05
C GLY A 73 1.28 -3.59 21.16
N SER A 74 0.18 -4.28 20.83
CA SER A 74 -0.89 -4.58 21.80
C SER A 74 -0.38 -5.35 23.03
N VAL A 75 0.55 -6.28 22.83
CA VAL A 75 1.12 -7.10 23.92
C VAL A 75 2.28 -6.37 24.62
N SER A 76 3.20 -5.80 23.85
CA SER A 76 4.42 -5.20 24.43
C SER A 76 4.11 -3.97 25.27
N LEU A 77 3.14 -3.16 24.88
CA LEU A 77 2.79 -1.94 25.64
C LEU A 77 2.23 -2.27 27.03
N GLU A 78 1.42 -3.33 27.16
CA GLU A 78 0.90 -3.77 28.47
C GLU A 78 2.03 -4.32 29.36
N ILE A 79 2.93 -5.14 28.78
CA ILE A 79 4.10 -5.67 29.51
C ILE A 79 4.99 -4.52 30.01
N ILE A 80 5.26 -3.53 29.15
CA ILE A 80 6.08 -2.37 29.51
C ILE A 80 5.38 -1.54 30.58
N GLN A 81 4.07 -1.29 30.48
CA GLN A 81 3.30 -0.55 31.48
C GLN A 81 3.33 -1.22 32.85
N HIS A 82 3.11 -2.54 32.91
CA HIS A 82 3.21 -3.30 34.15
C HIS A 82 4.64 -3.29 34.73
N THR A 83 5.66 -3.36 33.87
CA THR A 83 7.07 -3.35 34.29
C THR A 83 7.49 -1.98 34.83
N VAL A 84 7.07 -0.90 34.17
CA VAL A 84 7.39 0.49 34.56
C VAL A 84 6.58 0.91 35.77
N ASN A 85 5.34 0.45 35.89
CA ASN A 85 4.41 0.84 36.94
C ASN A 85 3.84 -0.39 37.66
N PRO A 86 4.59 -1.00 38.60
CA PRO A 86 4.22 -2.27 39.24
C PRO A 86 2.91 -2.24 40.04
N SER A 87 2.38 -1.05 40.33
CA SER A 87 1.08 -0.87 40.97
C SER A 87 -0.11 -1.05 40.02
N ARG A 88 0.11 -1.04 38.69
CA ARG A 88 -0.93 -1.30 37.68
C ARG A 88 -1.01 -2.81 37.46
N VAL A 89 -2.20 -3.38 37.63
CA VAL A 89 -2.44 -4.80 37.41
C VAL A 89 -2.39 -5.09 35.91
N PHE A 90 -1.70 -6.15 35.53
CA PHE A 90 -1.69 -6.66 34.16
C PHE A 90 -3.12 -7.09 33.77
N ASP A 91 -3.73 -6.42 32.79
CA ASP A 91 -5.10 -6.73 32.34
C ASP A 91 -5.11 -7.24 30.89
N VAL A 92 -5.50 -8.50 30.72
CA VAL A 92 -5.68 -9.14 29.41
C VAL A 92 -6.76 -8.43 28.59
N TYR A 93 -7.76 -7.82 29.24
CA TYR A 93 -8.80 -7.07 28.54
C TYR A 93 -8.28 -5.80 27.87
N ASP A 94 -7.20 -5.19 28.38
CA ASP A 94 -6.57 -4.03 27.74
C ASP A 94 -5.82 -4.45 26.47
N ILE A 95 -5.14 -5.60 26.52
CA ILE A 95 -4.53 -6.21 25.32
C ILE A 95 -5.62 -6.52 24.27
N LEU A 96 -6.75 -7.09 24.68
CA LEU A 96 -7.87 -7.35 23.76
C LEU A 96 -8.43 -6.06 23.16
N ALA A 97 -8.57 -5.00 23.95
CA ALA A 97 -9.00 -3.70 23.46
C ALA A 97 -8.02 -3.13 22.41
N ASN A 98 -6.70 -3.25 22.65
CA ASN A 98 -5.66 -2.83 21.72
C ASN A 98 -5.69 -3.63 20.41
N ILE A 99 -5.88 -4.95 20.49
CA ILE A 99 -6.04 -5.83 19.32
C ILE A 99 -7.27 -5.42 18.51
N LEU A 100 -8.43 -5.28 19.15
CA LEU A 100 -9.67 -4.91 18.46
C LEU A 100 -9.57 -3.51 17.83
N GLY A 101 -8.95 -2.56 18.55
CA GLY A 101 -8.71 -1.21 18.05
C GLY A 101 -7.81 -1.21 16.83
N SER A 102 -6.69 -1.93 16.87
CA SER A 102 -5.76 -2.02 15.74
C SER A 102 -6.36 -2.74 14.53
N LEU A 103 -7.14 -3.81 14.73
CA LEU A 103 -7.84 -4.49 13.63
C LEU A 103 -8.85 -3.55 12.96
N LEU A 104 -9.62 -2.79 13.74
CA LEU A 104 -10.53 -1.80 13.19
C LEU A 104 -9.77 -0.70 12.42
N GLY A 105 -8.71 -0.15 13.00
CA GLY A 105 -7.89 0.88 12.38
C GLY A 105 -7.25 0.42 11.06
N LEU A 106 -6.76 -0.82 11.02
CA LEU A 106 -6.25 -1.44 9.80
C LEU A 106 -7.36 -1.65 8.76
N GLY A 107 -8.53 -2.15 9.17
CA GLY A 107 -9.68 -2.34 8.29
C GLY A 107 -10.13 -1.03 7.63
N ILE A 108 -10.23 0.06 8.41
CA ILE A 108 -10.53 1.40 7.91
C ILE A 108 -9.46 1.85 6.90
N SER A 109 -8.18 1.67 7.23
CA SER A 109 -7.08 2.12 6.38
C SER A 109 -7.02 1.37 5.04
N VAL A 110 -7.23 0.06 5.09
CA VAL A 110 -7.31 -0.80 3.90
C VAL A 110 -8.53 -0.44 3.05
N GLY A 111 -9.70 -0.30 3.67
CA GLY A 111 -10.93 0.08 2.98
C GLY A 111 -10.83 1.45 2.31
N TYR A 112 -10.26 2.44 3.00
CA TYR A 112 -9.98 3.76 2.42
C TYR A 112 -9.04 3.68 1.22
N MET A 113 -7.96 2.91 1.31
CA MET A 113 -7.02 2.76 0.20
C MET A 113 -7.65 2.03 -0.99
N ALA A 114 -8.44 0.99 -0.73
CA ALA A 114 -9.16 0.24 -1.77
C ALA A 114 -10.20 1.12 -2.47
N TRP A 115 -10.97 1.90 -1.70
CA TRP A 115 -11.92 2.89 -2.24
C TRP A 115 -11.21 3.92 -3.12
N ARG A 116 -10.12 4.52 -2.63
CA ARG A 116 -9.31 5.48 -3.39
C ARG A 116 -8.74 4.88 -4.68
N LYS A 117 -8.29 3.62 -4.65
CA LYS A 117 -7.83 2.88 -5.84
C LYS A 117 -8.97 2.70 -6.85
N ASN A 118 -10.13 2.25 -6.39
CA ASN A 118 -11.26 1.96 -7.26
C ASN A 118 -11.75 3.22 -8.01
N THR A 119 -11.81 4.36 -7.33
CA THR A 119 -12.18 5.64 -7.96
C THR A 119 -11.18 6.05 -9.05
N ALA A 120 -9.87 5.96 -8.78
CA ALA A 120 -8.85 6.28 -9.77
C ALA A 120 -8.83 5.29 -10.97
N ARG A 121 -9.15 4.01 -10.73
CA ARG A 121 -9.27 3.00 -11.80
C ARG A 121 -10.45 3.32 -12.71
N GLN A 122 -11.60 3.71 -12.15
CA GLN A 122 -12.79 4.07 -12.93
C GLN A 122 -12.53 5.27 -13.86
N GLU A 123 -11.80 6.27 -13.37
CA GLU A 123 -11.39 7.43 -14.18
C GLU A 123 -10.49 6.99 -15.34
N ARG A 124 -9.46 6.16 -15.09
CA ARG A 124 -8.56 5.64 -16.13
C ARG A 124 -9.29 4.80 -17.18
N ILE A 125 -10.20 3.92 -16.77
CA ILE A 125 -11.01 3.11 -17.70
C ILE A 125 -11.86 4.01 -18.59
N ARG A 126 -12.48 5.05 -18.03
CA ARG A 126 -13.28 6.01 -18.81
C ARG A 126 -12.42 6.79 -19.82
N TYR A 127 -11.23 7.23 -19.43
CA TYR A 127 -10.29 7.89 -20.36
C TYR A 127 -9.77 6.93 -21.42
N ARG A 128 -9.47 5.66 -21.08
CA ARG A 128 -9.05 4.64 -22.04
C ARG A 128 -10.14 4.40 -23.09
N GLN A 129 -11.40 4.25 -22.67
CA GLN A 129 -12.53 4.07 -23.59
C GLN A 129 -12.73 5.26 -24.53
N LEU A 130 -12.60 6.49 -24.02
CA LEU A 130 -12.66 7.70 -24.85
C LEU A 130 -11.47 7.79 -25.82
N ASN A 131 -10.26 7.43 -25.38
CA ASN A 131 -9.07 7.48 -26.21
C ASN A 131 -9.10 6.40 -27.31
N THR A 132 -9.52 5.17 -27.00
CA THR A 132 -9.73 4.09 -27.98
C THR A 132 -10.80 4.44 -29.02
N GLN A 133 -11.79 5.25 -28.66
CA GLN A 133 -12.80 5.73 -29.63
C GLN A 133 -12.28 6.86 -30.53
N ILE A 134 -11.26 7.61 -30.11
CA ILE A 134 -10.73 8.78 -30.84
C ILE A 134 -9.49 8.43 -31.67
N ILE A 135 -8.62 7.56 -31.15
CA ILE A 135 -7.39 7.12 -31.77
C ILE A 135 -7.54 5.62 -31.97
N GLY A 136 -7.72 5.20 -33.23
CA GLY A 136 -7.84 3.79 -33.59
C GLY A 136 -6.71 2.98 -32.96
N GLN A 137 -7.12 1.86 -32.37
CA GLN A 137 -6.37 0.82 -31.68
C GLN A 137 -4.94 0.65 -32.17
N ASP A 138 -3.98 0.90 -31.28
CA ASP A 138 -2.75 0.14 -31.09
C ASP A 138 -2.23 0.49 -29.66
N ASP A 139 -1.54 -0.48 -29.05
CA ASP A 139 -0.94 -0.50 -27.71
C ASP A 139 -1.66 -1.45 -26.73
N ASP A 140 -1.43 -2.75 -27.00
CA ASP A 140 -1.38 -3.82 -26.01
C ASP A 140 -0.20 -3.55 -25.06
N ASP A 141 -0.44 -2.80 -23.99
CA ASP A 141 0.46 -2.77 -22.83
C ASP A 141 -0.08 -3.71 -21.76
N ASP A 142 0.66 -4.80 -21.56
CA ASP A 142 0.55 -5.77 -20.47
C ASP A 142 0.67 -5.09 -19.10
N ASP A 143 -0.45 -4.61 -18.56
CA ASP A 143 -0.58 -4.40 -17.12
C ASP A 143 -0.96 -5.76 -16.49
N ASP A 144 0.05 -6.50 -16.01
CA ASP A 144 -0.09 -7.68 -15.14
C ASP A 144 -1.00 -7.35 -13.93
N ASP A 145 -2.31 -7.53 -14.13
CA ASP A 145 -3.36 -7.60 -13.12
C ASP A 145 -3.27 -8.99 -12.45
N ASP A 146 -2.19 -9.25 -11.69
CA ASP A 146 -2.14 -10.35 -10.72
C ASP A 146 -2.97 -9.99 -9.46
N ASP A 147 -4.27 -9.84 -9.68
CA ASP A 147 -5.31 -9.98 -8.65
C ASP A 147 -6.00 -11.36 -8.88
N GLU A 148 -5.23 -12.46 -8.83
CA GLU A 148 -5.80 -13.82 -8.65
C GLU A 148 -6.32 -13.94 -7.20
N ASP A 149 -7.54 -13.47 -6.99
CA ASP A 149 -8.42 -14.00 -5.95
C ASP A 149 -9.39 -14.98 -6.63
N THR A 150 -9.04 -16.26 -6.71
CA THR A 150 -9.99 -17.34 -7.03
C THR A 150 -9.87 -18.46 -6.00
N GLU A 151 -10.67 -18.37 -4.93
CA GLU A 151 -11.13 -19.57 -4.22
C GLU A 151 -12.48 -19.97 -4.82
N GLY A 152 -12.48 -21.07 -5.59
CA GLY A 152 -13.68 -21.62 -6.22
C GLY A 152 -13.42 -23.01 -6.81
N ASP A 153 -13.89 -24.01 -6.10
CA ASP A 153 -13.74 -25.46 -6.28
C ASP A 153 -14.22 -26.00 -7.65
N THR A 154 -13.39 -26.91 -8.21
CA THR A 154 -13.58 -28.00 -9.18
C THR A 154 -14.97 -28.28 -9.78
N THR A 155 -15.06 -28.27 -11.12
CA THR A 155 -15.64 -29.39 -11.90
C THR A 155 -15.00 -29.47 -13.29
N MET A 156 -14.59 -30.68 -13.68
CA MET A 156 -13.99 -31.07 -14.95
C MET A 156 -14.92 -30.89 -16.16
N GLU A 157 -14.33 -30.57 -17.33
CA GLU A 157 -14.58 -31.08 -18.70
C GLU A 157 -13.73 -30.18 -19.65
N THR A 158 -13.11 -30.54 -20.77
CA THR A 158 -12.74 -31.78 -21.48
C THR A 158 -11.91 -31.32 -22.70
N GLU A 159 -10.90 -32.11 -23.09
CA GLU A 159 -10.26 -32.19 -24.42
C GLU A 159 -9.30 -31.09 -24.95
N LEU A 160 -8.03 -31.50 -25.06
CA LEU A 160 -7.03 -31.01 -26.02
C LEU A 160 -7.38 -31.52 -27.44
N PRO A 161 -6.99 -30.80 -28.51
CA PRO A 161 -5.88 -31.37 -29.26
C PRO A 161 -4.83 -30.37 -29.77
N ASN A 162 -3.61 -30.88 -29.63
CA ASN A 162 -2.36 -30.56 -30.29
C ASN A 162 -2.47 -30.27 -31.80
N HIS A 163 -1.87 -29.17 -32.26
CA HIS A 163 -1.18 -29.16 -33.56
C HIS A 163 -0.05 -28.13 -33.58
N ALA A 164 1.17 -28.64 -33.61
CA ALA A 164 2.37 -27.95 -34.05
C ALA A 164 2.27 -27.60 -35.54
N ASP A 165 2.81 -26.44 -35.93
CA ASP A 165 3.94 -26.31 -36.86
C ASP A 165 4.14 -24.82 -37.23
N THR A 166 5.27 -24.21 -36.87
CA THR A 166 6.51 -24.12 -37.70
C THR A 166 6.33 -23.08 -38.81
N SER A 167 6.95 -21.89 -38.85
CA SER A 167 8.41 -21.72 -38.98
C SER A 167 8.85 -20.25 -39.17
N LEU A 168 10.05 -19.97 -38.63
CA LEU A 168 11.16 -19.15 -39.17
C LEU A 168 10.99 -17.63 -39.39
N SER A 169 11.73 -16.84 -38.59
CA SER A 169 13.11 -16.36 -38.86
C SER A 169 13.37 -15.12 -37.99
N ALA A 170 14.23 -15.20 -36.99
CA ALA A 170 15.69 -14.98 -37.05
C ALA A 170 16.09 -13.53 -36.67
N SER A 171 17.08 -13.47 -35.78
CA SER A 171 18.00 -12.36 -35.49
C SER A 171 17.54 -11.19 -34.62
N GLU A 172 17.95 -11.29 -33.35
CA GLU A 172 18.81 -10.32 -32.65
C GLU A 172 19.40 -9.21 -33.55
N ASP A 173 19.23 -7.93 -33.19
CA ASP A 173 20.36 -7.04 -32.86
C ASP A 173 19.96 -5.59 -32.53
N TYR A 174 20.73 -5.04 -31.60
CA TYR A 174 20.71 -3.67 -31.03
C TYR A 174 20.70 -2.53 -32.06
N VAL A 175 19.98 -1.42 -31.78
CA VAL A 175 20.49 -0.06 -32.08
C VAL A 175 20.11 0.96 -31.00
N ASN A 176 21.17 1.52 -30.43
CA ASN A 176 21.28 2.64 -29.50
C ASN A 176 21.19 3.96 -30.31
N ILE A 177 20.32 4.92 -29.94
CA ILE A 177 20.31 6.24 -30.60
C ILE A 177 20.70 7.34 -29.60
N GLN A 178 21.99 7.67 -29.65
CA GLN A 178 22.56 8.96 -29.24
C GLN A 178 22.07 10.05 -30.21
N LEU A 179 21.47 11.11 -29.67
CA LEU A 179 21.17 12.34 -30.41
C LEU A 179 22.47 13.13 -30.62
N GLN A 180 23.03 13.07 -31.83
CA GLN A 180 24.05 14.01 -32.31
C GLN A 180 23.46 14.96 -33.36
N ASP A 181 23.64 16.26 -33.07
CA ASP A 181 23.73 17.43 -33.95
C ASP A 181 22.92 17.48 -35.25
N VAL A 182 21.84 18.26 -35.19
CA VAL A 182 21.22 18.88 -36.37
C VAL A 182 22.17 19.96 -36.91
N LYS A 183 22.85 19.63 -38.01
CA LYS A 183 23.64 20.54 -38.84
C LYS A 183 22.71 21.51 -39.59
N SER A 184 22.83 22.82 -39.32
CA SER A 184 22.21 23.88 -40.13
C SER A 184 22.85 23.97 -41.53
N PRO A 185 22.08 24.19 -42.62
CA PRO A 185 22.64 24.32 -43.95
C PRO A 185 23.04 25.77 -44.26
N SER A 186 24.31 25.93 -44.66
CA SER A 186 24.76 26.66 -45.87
C SER A 186 24.34 28.13 -46.03
N GLY A 187 25.22 29.05 -45.59
CA GLY A 187 25.36 30.36 -46.24
C GLY A 187 26.23 30.25 -47.49
N ASN A 188 25.79 30.84 -48.60
CA ASN A 188 26.60 31.00 -49.81
C ASN A 188 26.65 32.49 -50.19
N PRO A 189 27.83 33.08 -50.47
CA PRO A 189 27.94 34.47 -50.89
C PRO A 189 28.11 34.57 -52.42
N LEU A 190 27.43 35.54 -53.04
CA LEU A 190 27.69 36.04 -54.41
C LEU A 190 27.57 37.57 -54.34
N HIS A 191 28.66 38.33 -54.20
CA HIS A 191 29.51 38.99 -55.25
C HIS A 191 28.71 39.89 -56.23
N PRO A 192 29.27 40.98 -56.82
CA PRO A 192 30.60 41.58 -56.68
C PRO A 192 30.63 43.04 -56.18
#